data_AF-A0A061FTH8-F1
#
_entry.id   AF-A0A061FTH8-F1
#
_cell.length_a   1.000
_cell.length_b   1.000
_cell.length_c   1.000
_cell.angle_alpha   90.00
_cell.angle_beta   90.00
_cell.angle_gamma   90.00
#
_symmetry.space_group_name_H-M   'P 1'
#
loop_
_entity.id
_entity.type
_entity.pdbx_description
1 polymer ?
#
loop_
_entity_poly.entity_id
_entity_poly.type
_entity_poly.pdbx_seq_one_letter_code
_entity_poly.pdbx_strand_id
1 'polypeptide(L)'
;MKNGVLTVISAGNDGPERSTISNFSPWSFAVAASTIDRKFFTKVQLGNSNIYEGVSINTFDLQNKMYPMIYGGDAASPNASRSSARYCNQNSLDQNLVKGKIVLCDKLSRGRGPFLAGAVGTVM
;
A
#
# COMPACT_ATOMS: atom_id res chain seq x y z
N MET A 1 -4.78 19.60 -32.74
CA MET A 1 -3.65 19.82 -33.66
C MET A 1 -3.78 21.00 -34.63
N LYS A 2 -4.94 21.67 -34.78
CA LYS A 2 -5.10 22.78 -35.76
C LYS A 2 -4.11 23.94 -35.60
N ASN A 3 -3.64 24.20 -34.38
CA ASN A 3 -2.69 25.27 -34.07
C ASN A 3 -1.25 24.76 -33.91
N GLY A 4 -0.94 23.54 -34.37
CA GLY A 4 0.42 22.98 -34.26
C GLY A 4 0.89 22.64 -32.83
N VAL A 5 0.00 22.71 -31.82
CA VAL A 5 0.34 22.37 -30.43
C VAL A 5 0.10 20.88 -30.18
N LEU A 6 1.17 20.16 -29.80
CA LEU A 6 1.12 18.74 -29.43
C LEU A 6 0.49 18.56 -28.05
N THR A 7 -0.42 17.60 -27.93
CA THR A 7 -0.97 17.17 -26.64
C THR A 7 -0.42 15.78 -26.30
N VAL A 8 0.24 15.68 -25.15
CA VAL A 8 0.70 14.40 -24.57
C VAL A 8 -0.26 13.99 -23.47
N ILE A 9 -0.75 12.75 -23.52
CA ILE A 9 -1.74 12.22 -22.57
C ILE A 9 -1.33 10.83 -22.07
N SER A 10 -1.69 10.45 -20.86
CA SER A 10 -1.48 9.08 -20.37
C SER A 10 -2.46 8.11 -21.05
N ALA A 11 -2.04 6.87 -21.29
CA ALA A 11 -2.92 5.84 -21.84
C ALA A 11 -4.03 5.41 -20.86
N GLY A 12 -3.86 5.66 -19.56
CA GLY A 12 -4.72 5.17 -18.47
C GLY A 12 -4.03 4.10 -17.63
N ASN A 13 -4.67 3.73 -16.52
CA ASN A 13 -4.15 2.75 -15.55
C ASN A 13 -5.04 1.51 -15.40
N ASP A 14 -5.95 1.29 -16.37
CA ASP A 14 -6.98 0.24 -16.30
C ASP A 14 -6.54 -1.09 -16.94
N GLY A 15 -5.25 -1.23 -17.29
CA GLY A 15 -4.69 -2.51 -17.73
C GLY A 15 -4.67 -3.57 -16.61
N PRO A 16 -4.17 -4.79 -16.87
CA PRO A 16 -3.34 -5.21 -18.03
C PRO A 16 -4.08 -5.75 -19.27
N GLU A 17 -5.40 -5.81 -19.25
CA GLU A 17 -6.22 -6.46 -20.28
C GLU A 17 -6.19 -5.68 -21.61
N ARG A 18 -6.50 -6.39 -22.71
CA ARG A 18 -6.58 -5.76 -24.04
C ARG A 18 -7.71 -4.73 -24.07
N SER A 19 -7.52 -3.68 -24.87
CA SER A 19 -8.52 -2.63 -25.13
C SER A 19 -8.94 -1.82 -23.89
N THR A 20 -8.02 -1.61 -22.94
CA THR A 20 -8.22 -0.84 -21.70
C THR A 20 -7.73 0.62 -21.79
N ILE A 21 -7.16 1.03 -22.92
CA ILE A 21 -6.75 2.43 -23.14
C ILE A 21 -7.98 3.35 -23.12
N SER A 22 -7.95 4.39 -22.29
CA SER A 22 -9.04 5.37 -22.18
C SER A 22 -8.84 6.59 -23.08
N ASN A 23 -7.60 6.84 -23.46
CA ASN A 23 -7.15 8.04 -24.18
C ASN A 23 -6.57 7.67 -25.55
N PHE A 24 -7.43 7.57 -26.56
CA PHE A 24 -7.08 7.05 -27.89
C PHE A 24 -7.38 8.03 -29.05
N SER A 25 -7.50 9.33 -28.76
CA SER A 25 -7.69 10.33 -29.82
C SER A 25 -6.54 10.27 -30.85
N PRO A 26 -6.82 10.15 -32.17
CA PRO A 26 -5.78 9.99 -33.19
C PRO A 26 -4.78 11.15 -33.27
N TRP A 27 -5.14 12.31 -32.76
CA TRP A 27 -4.36 13.55 -32.79
C TRP A 27 -3.60 13.84 -31.48
N SER A 28 -3.56 12.89 -30.55
CA SER A 28 -2.85 13.00 -29.27
C SER A 28 -1.76 11.94 -29.16
N PHE A 29 -0.69 12.26 -28.46
CA PHE A 29 0.39 11.31 -28.16
C PHE A 29 0.10 10.60 -26.83
N ALA A 30 -0.47 9.40 -26.90
CA ALA A 30 -0.79 8.59 -25.73
C ALA A 30 0.44 7.82 -25.23
N VAL A 31 0.74 7.93 -23.93
CA VAL A 31 1.96 7.40 -23.32
C VAL A 31 1.63 6.29 -22.32
N ALA A 32 2.29 5.14 -22.46
CA ALA A 32 2.22 4.02 -21.52
C ALA A 32 3.26 4.14 -20.41
N ALA A 33 3.08 3.40 -19.31
CA ALA A 33 4.04 3.33 -18.22
C ALA A 33 4.98 2.12 -18.38
N SER A 34 6.25 2.30 -18.03
CA SER A 34 7.26 1.25 -17.92
C SER A 34 8.12 1.46 -16.68
N THR A 35 8.90 0.44 -16.30
CA THR A 35 9.82 0.52 -15.16
C THR A 35 11.22 0.99 -15.61
N ILE A 36 12.01 1.45 -14.65
CA ILE A 36 13.45 1.72 -14.81
C ILE A 36 14.26 0.74 -13.95
N ASP A 37 15.59 0.79 -14.05
CA ASP A 37 16.51 -0.01 -13.25
C ASP A 37 16.45 0.29 -11.74
N ARG A 38 16.21 1.56 -11.37
CA ARG A 38 16.04 1.98 -9.98
C ARG A 38 14.78 1.37 -9.36
N LYS A 39 14.97 0.68 -8.23
CA LYS A 39 13.90 0.10 -7.40
C LYS A 39 13.97 0.64 -5.98
N PHE A 40 12.81 0.82 -5.35
CA PHE A 40 12.68 1.25 -3.96
C PHE A 40 12.24 0.07 -3.11
N PHE A 41 13.01 -0.21 -2.06
CA PHE A 41 12.75 -1.31 -1.15
C PHE A 41 12.78 -0.80 0.30
N THR A 42 11.97 -1.43 1.13
CA THR A 42 11.92 -1.19 2.57
C THR A 42 12.18 -2.50 3.28
N LYS A 43 13.27 -2.56 4.04
CA LYS A 43 13.64 -3.76 4.82
C LYS A 43 12.84 -3.80 6.11
N VAL A 44 12.34 -4.98 6.46
CA VAL A 44 11.68 -5.27 7.73
C VAL A 44 12.49 -6.33 8.45
N GLN A 45 13.09 -5.95 9.57
CA GLN A 45 13.77 -6.88 10.47
C GLN A 45 12.81 -7.29 11.60
N LEU A 46 12.60 -8.58 11.77
CA LEU A 46 11.77 -9.12 12.84
C LEU A 46 12.59 -9.38 14.10
N GLY A 47 11.91 -9.59 15.23
CA GLY A 47 12.56 -9.89 16.52
C GLY A 47 13.38 -11.19 16.54
N ASN A 48 13.17 -12.10 15.59
CA ASN A 48 13.98 -13.30 15.40
C ASN A 48 15.19 -13.07 14.47
N SER A 49 15.51 -11.82 14.13
CA SER A 49 16.59 -11.42 13.22
C SER A 49 16.40 -11.76 11.74
N ASN A 50 15.28 -12.36 11.35
CA ASN A 50 14.97 -12.52 9.93
C ASN A 50 14.70 -11.14 9.30
N ILE A 51 15.25 -10.93 8.10
CA ILE A 51 15.08 -9.70 7.34
C ILE A 51 14.28 -10.02 6.08
N TYR A 52 13.21 -9.27 5.86
CA TYR A 52 12.39 -9.33 4.65
C TYR A 52 12.54 -8.04 3.86
N GLU A 53 12.59 -8.16 2.54
CA GLU A 53 12.63 -7.02 1.63
C GLU A 53 11.22 -6.77 1.08
N GLY A 54 10.59 -5.68 1.52
CA GLY A 54 9.30 -5.22 1.02
C GLY A 54 9.44 -4.10 0.00
N VAL A 55 8.34 -3.77 -0.68
CA VAL A 55 8.28 -2.65 -1.63
C VAL A 55 7.38 -1.56 -1.05
N SER A 56 7.99 -0.43 -0.69
CA SER A 56 7.26 0.78 -0.31
C SER A 56 8.15 2.00 -0.41
N ILE A 57 7.55 3.19 -0.41
CA ILE A 57 8.25 4.44 -0.16
C ILE A 57 8.08 4.76 1.33
N ASN A 58 9.00 4.27 2.15
CA ASN A 58 9.00 4.54 3.59
C ASN A 58 10.01 5.63 3.92
N THR A 59 9.52 6.82 4.30
CA THR A 59 10.35 7.96 4.71
C THR A 59 10.53 8.07 6.23
N PHE A 60 9.93 7.14 6.99
CA PHE A 60 10.01 7.14 8.44
C PHE A 60 11.31 6.48 8.92
N ASP A 61 12.04 7.20 9.78
CA ASP A 61 13.16 6.64 10.54
C ASP A 61 12.66 6.11 11.89
N LEU A 62 12.88 4.82 12.13
CA LEU A 62 12.53 4.18 13.39
C LEU A 62 13.60 4.40 14.47
N GLN A 63 14.75 5.01 14.14
CA GLN A 63 15.88 5.24 15.06
C GLN A 63 16.32 3.94 15.76
N ASN A 64 16.34 2.84 15.01
CA ASN A 64 16.61 1.48 15.50
C ASN A 64 15.66 0.99 16.62
N LYS A 65 14.50 1.64 16.82
CA LYS A 65 13.50 1.22 17.78
C LYS A 65 12.67 0.07 17.22
N MET A 66 12.59 -1.02 18.00
CA MET A 66 11.70 -2.13 17.73
C MET A 66 10.30 -1.84 18.28
N TYR A 67 9.28 -2.24 17.51
CA TYR A 67 7.89 -2.15 17.91
C TYR A 67 7.27 -3.54 18.00
N PRO A 68 6.37 -3.79 18.97
CA PRO A 68 5.59 -5.02 18.97
C PRO A 68 4.77 -5.14 17.69
N MET A 69 4.59 -6.37 17.22
CA MET A 69 3.79 -6.67 16.04
C MET A 69 2.55 -7.49 16.42
N ILE A 70 1.45 -7.30 15.71
CA ILE A 70 0.21 -8.07 15.88
C ILE A 70 -0.39 -8.40 14.51
N TYR A 71 -0.95 -9.60 14.37
CA TYR A 71 -1.71 -9.98 13.19
C TYR A 71 -3.11 -9.36 13.24
N GLY A 72 -3.55 -8.72 12.15
CA GLY A 72 -4.84 -8.04 12.10
C GLY A 72 -6.03 -8.95 12.42
N GLY A 73 -5.96 -10.24 12.05
CA GLY A 73 -7.00 -11.21 12.39
C GLY A 73 -7.16 -11.48 13.90
N ASP A 74 -6.09 -11.28 14.67
CA ASP A 74 -6.09 -11.46 16.13
C ASP A 74 -6.36 -10.14 16.88
N ALA A 75 -6.63 -9.07 16.13
CA ALA A 75 -6.96 -7.74 16.65
C ALA A 75 -8.35 -7.27 16.17
N ALA A 76 -9.28 -8.20 15.98
CA ALA A 76 -10.63 -7.86 15.52
C ALA A 76 -11.38 -6.98 16.52
N SER A 77 -11.98 -5.90 16.03
CA SER A 77 -12.89 -5.06 16.83
C SER A 77 -14.14 -5.85 17.24
N PRO A 78 -14.89 -5.41 18.28
CA PRO A 78 -16.13 -6.07 18.71
C PRO A 78 -17.18 -6.25 17.60
N ASN A 79 -17.16 -5.41 16.57
CA ASN A 79 -18.10 -5.43 15.46
C ASN A 79 -17.52 -6.05 14.17
N ALA A 80 -16.35 -6.71 14.25
CA ALA A 80 -15.69 -7.32 13.12
C ALA A 80 -15.35 -8.79 13.40
N SER A 81 -15.45 -9.63 12.38
CA SER A 81 -14.92 -10.98 12.44
C SER A 81 -13.40 -10.97 12.26
N ARG A 82 -12.72 -12.02 12.73
CA ARG A 82 -11.33 -12.33 12.39
C ARG A 82 -11.08 -12.31 10.87
N SER A 83 -12.02 -12.83 10.08
CA SER A 83 -11.94 -12.86 8.62
C SER A 83 -12.01 -11.48 7.96
N SER A 84 -12.66 -10.51 8.59
CA SER A 84 -12.67 -9.12 8.12
C SER A 84 -11.44 -8.36 8.63
N ALA A 85 -11.06 -8.57 9.89
CA ALA A 85 -9.98 -7.86 10.56
C ALA A 85 -8.59 -8.16 9.98
N ARG A 86 -8.36 -9.37 9.44
CA ARG A 86 -7.10 -9.71 8.74
C ARG A 86 -6.77 -8.79 7.57
N TYR A 87 -7.78 -8.15 6.96
CA TYR A 87 -7.58 -7.20 5.86
C TYR A 87 -7.29 -5.78 6.35
N CYS A 88 -7.34 -5.54 7.66
CA CYS A 88 -7.10 -4.24 8.27
C CYS A 88 -7.93 -3.12 7.66
N ASN A 89 -9.19 -3.42 7.35
CA ASN A 89 -10.12 -2.43 6.84
C ASN A 89 -10.39 -1.35 7.91
N GLN A 90 -10.91 -0.22 7.47
CA GLN A 90 -11.31 0.83 8.40
C GLN A 90 -12.35 0.27 9.40
N ASN A 91 -12.17 0.58 10.68
CA ASN A 91 -13.00 0.14 11.81
C ASN A 91 -13.01 -1.37 12.07
N SER A 92 -12.18 -2.19 11.40
CA SER A 92 -12.15 -3.63 11.66
C SER A 92 -11.22 -4.03 12.82
N LEU A 93 -10.36 -3.13 13.27
CA LEU A 93 -9.32 -3.38 14.28
C LEU A 93 -9.70 -2.78 15.64
N ASP A 94 -9.46 -3.53 16.71
CA ASP A 94 -9.55 -3.02 18.09
C ASP A 94 -8.37 -2.08 18.39
N GLN A 95 -8.69 -0.82 18.68
CA GLN A 95 -7.71 0.23 18.95
C GLN A 95 -6.83 -0.10 20.16
N ASN A 96 -7.37 -0.74 21.19
CA ASN A 96 -6.63 -1.08 22.40
C ASN A 96 -5.57 -2.15 22.13
N LEU A 97 -5.81 -3.05 21.17
CA LEU A 97 -4.89 -4.11 20.81
C LEU A 97 -3.76 -3.65 19.88
N VAL A 98 -4.04 -2.68 19.00
CA VAL A 98 -3.11 -2.24 17.94
C VAL A 98 -2.34 -0.96 18.26
N LYS A 99 -2.81 -0.14 19.22
CA LYS A 99 -2.15 1.13 19.56
C LYS A 99 -0.68 0.93 19.92
N GLY A 100 0.20 1.65 19.24
CA GLY A 100 1.66 1.56 19.49
C GLY A 100 2.34 0.34 18.86
N LYS A 101 1.63 -0.46 18.05
CA LYS A 101 2.15 -1.68 17.39
C LYS A 101 2.23 -1.54 15.88
N ILE A 102 3.01 -2.42 15.26
CA ILE A 102 2.98 -2.67 13.82
C ILE A 102 1.92 -3.75 13.55
N VAL A 103 1.02 -3.50 12.60
CA VAL A 103 -0.05 -4.46 12.27
C VAL A 103 0.26 -5.19 10.96
N LEU A 104 0.27 -6.52 11.00
CA LEU A 104 0.38 -7.38 9.81
C LEU A 104 -1.01 -7.61 9.20
N CYS A 105 -1.16 -7.34 7.90
CA CYS A 105 -2.42 -7.37 7.16
C CYS A 105 -2.29 -8.26 5.92
N ASP A 106 -3.32 -9.05 5.60
CA ASP A 106 -3.32 -9.97 4.45
C ASP A 106 -3.69 -9.29 3.12
N LYS A 107 -3.77 -7.96 3.09
CA LYS A 107 -4.21 -7.20 1.92
C LYS A 107 -3.46 -5.89 1.81
N LEU A 108 -2.94 -5.65 0.61
CA LEU A 108 -2.43 -4.35 0.20
C LEU A 108 -3.53 -3.29 0.26
N SER A 109 -3.27 -2.24 1.02
CA SER A 109 -4.15 -1.08 1.15
C SER A 109 -3.31 0.20 1.27
N ARG A 110 -3.97 1.34 1.45
CA ARG A 110 -3.27 2.61 1.76
C ARG A 110 -2.80 2.71 3.23
N GLY A 111 -2.96 1.66 4.04
CA GLY A 111 -2.62 1.67 5.47
C GLY A 111 -3.55 2.50 6.36
N ARG A 112 -4.67 3.03 5.83
CA ARG A 112 -5.59 3.92 6.56
C ARG A 112 -6.25 3.24 7.76
N GLY A 113 -6.60 1.97 7.66
CA GLY A 113 -7.23 1.22 8.76
C GLY A 113 -6.34 1.14 10.01
N PRO A 114 -5.14 0.54 9.92
CA PRO A 114 -4.19 0.49 11.03
C PRO A 114 -3.84 1.89 11.58
N PHE A 115 -3.61 2.86 10.70
CA PHE A 115 -3.30 4.24 11.10
C PHE A 115 -4.40 4.85 11.98
N LEU A 116 -5.66 4.76 11.54
CA LEU A 116 -6.80 5.28 12.31
C LEU A 116 -7.02 4.52 13.62
N ALA A 117 -6.62 3.25 13.69
CA ALA A 117 -6.70 2.47 14.92
C ALA A 117 -5.54 2.72 15.90
N GLY A 118 -4.58 3.58 15.55
CA GLY A 118 -3.45 3.97 16.41
C GLY A 118 -2.19 3.11 16.25
N ALA A 119 -2.12 2.29 15.22
CA ALA A 119 -0.90 1.56 14.88
C ALA A 119 0.23 2.55 14.47
N VAL A 120 1.47 2.20 14.81
CA VAL A 120 2.66 2.99 14.43
C VAL A 120 3.21 2.61 13.06
N GLY A 121 2.74 1.49 12.50
CA GLY A 121 3.13 0.99 11.20
C GLY A 121 2.29 -0.20 10.77
N THR A 122 2.48 -0.64 9.53
CA THR A 122 1.81 -1.83 8.99
C THR A 122 2.72 -2.56 8.01
N VAL A 123 2.60 -3.88 8.01
CA VAL A 123 3.17 -4.77 6.99
C VAL A 123 1.97 -5.38 6.25
N MET A 124 2.01 -5.40 4.92
CA MET A 124 0.90 -5.81 4.06
C MET A 124 1.38 -6.74 2.94
#